data_AF-A0A7J4AC57-F1
#
_entry.id   AF-A0A7J4AC57-F1
#
_cell.length_a   1.000
_cell.length_b   1.000
_cell.length_c   1.000
_cell.angle_alpha   90.00
_cell.angle_beta   90.00
_cell.angle_gamma   90.00
#
_symmetry.space_group_name_H-M   'P 1'
#
loop_
_entity.id
_entity.type
_entity.pdbx_description
1 polymer ?
#
loop_
_entity_poly.entity_id
_entity_poly.type
_entity_poly.pdbx_seq_one_letter_code
_entity_poly.pdbx_strand_id
1 'polypeptide(L)'
;MKICFLITNFYNEETIFIPLTYIIFLIKGNELNCIFINDGVKITQKNILKKIKIKQNIRNIIEAQTGFYLNNLNTVYDLLNLLKNKYYLFLKVCNISTIIYNISEYIGDNRNIEDIFELTTIHDIMSTLISSDKVINF
;
A
#
# COMPACT_ATOMS: atom_id res chain seq x y z
N MET A 1 -4.11 5.38 -17.10
CA MET A 1 -5.24 4.49 -16.70
C MET A 1 -5.43 4.62 -15.20
N LYS A 2 -6.63 4.30 -14.70
CA LYS A 2 -6.92 4.11 -13.28
C LYS A 2 -6.73 2.65 -12.93
N ILE A 3 -5.76 2.35 -12.08
CA ILE A 3 -5.42 0.98 -11.70
C ILE A 3 -5.61 0.85 -10.20
N CYS A 4 -6.40 -0.14 -9.78
CA CYS A 4 -6.62 -0.46 -8.40
C CYS A 4 -5.86 -1.73 -8.01
N PHE A 5 -5.04 -1.64 -6.98
CA PHE A 5 -4.43 -2.76 -6.29
C PHE A 5 -5.26 -3.07 -5.05
N LEU A 6 -5.81 -4.28 -4.98
CA LEU A 6 -6.50 -4.77 -3.80
C LEU A 6 -5.55 -5.67 -3.03
N ILE A 7 -5.08 -5.21 -1.87
CA ILE A 7 -4.14 -5.92 -1.00
C ILE A 7 -4.95 -6.54 0.13
N THR A 8 -5.22 -7.83 0.00
CA THR A 8 -6.09 -8.61 0.88
C THR A 8 -5.31 -9.40 1.93
N ASN A 9 -4.08 -9.77 1.60
CA ASN A 9 -3.21 -10.60 2.44
C ASN A 9 -2.21 -9.76 3.24
N PHE A 10 -1.85 -10.26 4.43
CA PHE A 10 -0.72 -9.71 5.18
C PHE A 10 0.61 -10.24 4.62
N TYR A 11 1.51 -9.33 4.28
CA TYR A 11 2.83 -9.65 3.77
C TYR A 11 3.90 -9.35 4.82
N ASN A 12 4.88 -10.23 4.93
CA ASN A 12 6.05 -10.04 5.78
C ASN A 12 7.18 -9.35 4.99
N GLU A 13 8.34 -9.15 5.64
CA GLU A 13 9.50 -8.49 5.01
C GLU A 13 10.02 -9.20 3.76
N GLU A 14 9.74 -10.50 3.62
CA GLU A 14 10.21 -11.31 2.51
C GLU A 14 9.24 -11.35 1.36
N THR A 15 7.96 -11.03 1.55
CA THR A 15 6.94 -11.17 0.49
C THR A 15 6.31 -9.85 0.08
N ILE A 16 6.46 -8.78 0.88
CA ILE A 16 5.91 -7.45 0.59
C ILE A 16 6.44 -6.85 -0.71
N PHE A 17 7.61 -7.28 -1.17
CA PHE A 17 8.19 -6.78 -2.41
C PHE A 17 7.35 -7.15 -3.63
N ILE A 18 6.56 -8.23 -3.58
CA ILE A 18 5.74 -8.70 -4.71
C ILE A 18 4.75 -7.60 -5.11
N PRO A 19 3.81 -7.17 -4.25
CA PRO A 19 2.89 -6.08 -4.62
C PRO A 19 3.62 -4.76 -4.86
N LEU A 20 4.67 -4.44 -4.08
CA LEU A 20 5.43 -3.20 -4.26
C LEU A 20 6.07 -3.07 -5.64
N THR A 21 6.62 -4.17 -6.18
CA THR A 21 7.28 -4.13 -7.50
C THR A 21 6.28 -3.84 -8.61
N TYR A 22 5.06 -4.40 -8.54
CA TYR A 22 3.98 -4.07 -9.48
C TYR A 22 3.51 -2.63 -9.35
N ILE A 23 3.38 -2.12 -8.12
CA ILE A 23 3.02 -0.72 -7.87
C ILE A 23 4.05 0.19 -8.54
N ILE A 24 5.35 0.00 -8.26
CA ILE A 24 6.42 0.82 -8.82
C ILE A 24 6.50 0.71 -10.35
N PHE A 25 6.32 -0.49 -10.90
CA PHE A 25 6.32 -0.69 -12.35
C PHE A 25 5.21 0.12 -13.04
N LEU A 26 4.00 0.16 -12.44
CA LEU A 26 2.83 0.81 -13.03
C LEU A 26 2.66 2.28 -12.61
N ILE A 27 3.46 2.81 -11.69
CA ILE A 27 3.24 4.15 -11.10
C ILE A 27 3.50 5.30 -12.07
N LYS A 28 4.33 5.08 -13.11
CA LYS A 28 4.62 6.10 -14.12
C LYS A 28 3.46 6.19 -15.12
N GLY A 29 2.77 7.33 -15.13
CA GLY A 29 1.71 7.63 -16.10
C GLY A 29 0.33 7.03 -15.80
N ASN A 30 0.14 6.46 -14.60
CA ASN A 30 -1.16 5.96 -14.15
C ASN A 30 -1.58 6.59 -12.83
N GLU A 31 -2.89 6.60 -12.60
CA GLU A 31 -3.49 6.87 -11.31
C GLU A 31 -3.64 5.54 -10.57
N LEU A 32 -2.96 5.38 -9.44
CA LEU A 32 -2.93 4.14 -8.68
C LEU A 32 -3.72 4.30 -7.38
N ASN A 33 -4.66 3.39 -7.14
CA ASN A 33 -5.32 3.23 -5.85
C ASN A 33 -4.85 1.92 -5.23
N CYS A 34 -4.17 1.97 -4.09
CA CYS A 34 -3.83 0.78 -3.31
C CYS A 34 -4.76 0.67 -2.11
N ILE A 35 -5.66 -0.31 -2.15
CA ILE A 35 -6.68 -0.55 -1.13
C ILE A 35 -6.23 -1.73 -0.27
N PHE A 36 -6.00 -1.48 1.01
CA PHE A 36 -5.71 -2.49 2.01
C PHE A 36 -7.01 -2.90 2.68
N ILE A 37 -7.34 -4.19 2.61
CA ILE A 37 -8.56 -4.79 3.15
C ILE A 37 -8.24 -6.17 3.73
N ASN A 38 -9.17 -6.73 4.53
CA ASN A 38 -8.97 -8.01 5.21
C ASN A 38 -7.66 -8.01 6.00
N ASP A 39 -6.87 -9.09 5.96
CA ASP A 39 -5.60 -9.19 6.68
C ASP A 39 -4.56 -8.16 6.20
N GLY A 40 -4.69 -7.65 4.97
CA GLY A 40 -3.81 -6.64 4.39
C GLY A 40 -3.74 -5.36 5.22
N VAL A 41 -4.79 -5.00 5.96
CA VAL A 41 -4.78 -3.80 6.83
C VAL A 41 -3.74 -3.85 7.94
N LYS A 42 -3.30 -5.05 8.34
CA LYS A 42 -2.29 -5.21 9.40
C LYS A 42 -0.96 -4.54 9.06
N ILE A 43 -0.60 -4.45 7.78
CA ILE A 43 0.66 -3.81 7.38
C ILE A 43 0.64 -2.29 7.55
N THR A 44 -0.54 -1.69 7.65
CA THR A 44 -0.71 -0.22 7.71
C THR A 44 -0.35 0.35 9.08
N GLN A 45 -0.14 -0.52 10.08
CA GLN A 45 0.13 -0.11 11.45
C GLN A 45 1.51 0.55 11.61
N LYS A 46 1.58 1.59 12.46
CA LYS A 46 2.82 2.34 12.72
C LYS A 46 3.97 1.48 13.22
N ASN A 47 3.65 0.52 14.09
CA ASN A 47 4.60 -0.41 14.69
C ASN A 47 5.06 -1.53 13.73
N ILE A 48 4.45 -1.68 12.55
CA ILE A 48 4.76 -2.70 11.54
C ILE A 48 5.43 -2.05 10.32
N LEU A 49 4.76 -1.09 9.66
CA LEU A 49 5.21 -0.56 8.36
C LEU A 49 6.63 0.02 8.40
N LYS A 50 6.94 0.79 9.45
CA LYS A 50 8.27 1.40 9.66
C LYS A 50 9.35 0.38 10.03
N LYS A 51 8.98 -0.83 10.46
CA LYS A 51 9.95 -1.88 10.81
C LYS A 51 10.35 -2.73 9.61
N ILE A 52 9.47 -2.85 8.62
CA ILE A 52 9.73 -3.66 7.43
C ILE A 52 10.82 -2.97 6.59
N LYS A 53 12.04 -3.53 6.66
CA LYS A 53 13.19 -3.03 5.90
C LYS A 53 13.20 -3.58 4.48
N ILE A 54 13.64 -2.74 3.54
CA ILE A 54 13.90 -3.17 2.16
C ILE A 54 15.31 -3.75 2.11
N LYS A 55 15.41 -5.08 2.13
CA LYS A 55 16.69 -5.80 2.03
C LYS A 55 17.40 -5.46 0.70
N GLN A 56 18.74 -5.49 0.68
CA GLN A 56 19.52 -5.11 -0.51
C GLN A 56 19.22 -5.96 -1.74
N ASN A 57 18.98 -7.26 -1.58
CA ASN A 57 18.58 -8.13 -2.67
C ASN A 57 17.22 -7.72 -3.27
N ILE A 58 16.24 -7.37 -2.42
CA ILE A 58 14.93 -6.86 -2.84
C ILE A 58 15.08 -5.54 -3.58
N ARG A 59 15.91 -4.62 -3.06
CA ARG A 59 16.24 -3.35 -3.72
C ARG A 59 16.74 -3.59 -5.14
N ASN A 60 17.74 -4.45 -5.29
CA ASN A 60 18.34 -4.76 -6.60
C ASN A 60 17.29 -5.32 -7.58
N ILE A 61 16.37 -6.17 -7.10
CA ILE A 61 15.30 -6.74 -7.94
C ILE A 61 14.34 -5.63 -8.41
N ILE A 62 13.87 -4.77 -7.49
CA ILE A 62 12.96 -3.67 -7.83
C ILE A 62 13.63 -2.72 -8.83
N GLU A 63 14.88 -2.33 -8.58
CA GLU A 63 15.63 -1.42 -9.43
C GLU A 63 15.82 -1.99 -10.84
N ALA A 64 16.17 -3.27 -10.95
CA ALA A 64 16.33 -3.95 -12.23
C ALA A 64 15.00 -4.08 -13.01
N GLN A 65 13.89 -4.37 -12.33
CA GLN A 65 12.60 -4.60 -12.98
C GLN A 65 11.87 -3.31 -13.36
N THR A 66 12.10 -2.22 -12.64
CA THR A 66 11.30 -0.98 -12.77
C THR A 66 12.10 0.22 -13.27
N GLY A 67 13.43 0.15 -13.22
CA GLY A 67 14.31 1.30 -13.45
C GLY A 67 14.12 2.42 -12.42
N PHE A 68 13.60 2.10 -11.23
CA PHE A 68 13.36 3.04 -10.14
C PHE A 68 14.43 2.89 -9.05
N TYR A 69 15.34 3.85 -8.95
CA TYR A 69 16.41 3.85 -7.95
C TYR A 69 15.89 4.24 -6.56
N LEU A 70 16.07 3.34 -5.59
CA LEU A 70 15.51 3.48 -4.24
C LEU A 70 16.43 4.24 -3.27
N ASN A 71 17.44 4.95 -3.78
CA ASN A 71 18.55 5.54 -3.01
C ASN A 71 18.08 6.18 -1.69
N ASN A 72 18.66 5.73 -0.57
CA ASN A 72 18.39 6.17 0.81
C ASN A 72 17.02 5.81 1.42
N LEU A 73 16.18 5.00 0.76
CA LEU A 73 14.95 4.46 1.33
C LEU A 73 15.24 3.17 2.11
N ASN A 74 15.01 3.14 3.42
CA ASN A 74 15.38 1.99 4.25
C ASN A 74 14.19 1.08 4.56
N THR A 75 12.98 1.65 4.54
CA THR A 75 11.75 0.97 4.96
C THR A 75 10.69 1.02 3.86
N VAL A 76 9.70 0.12 3.95
CA VAL A 76 8.52 0.17 3.09
C VAL A 76 7.74 1.47 3.28
N TYR A 77 7.73 2.02 4.51
CA TYR A 77 7.17 3.34 4.78
C TYR A 77 7.82 4.43 3.93
N ASP A 78 9.16 4.51 3.91
CA ASP A 78 9.89 5.55 3.16
C ASP A 78 9.53 5.49 1.67
N LEU A 79 9.47 4.28 1.13
CA LEU A 79 9.09 4.02 -0.26
C LEU A 79 7.67 4.47 -0.55
N LEU A 80 6.68 3.98 0.19
CA LEU A 80 5.28 4.33 -0.04
C LEU A 80 5.03 5.84 0.12
N ASN A 81 5.67 6.46 1.11
CA ASN A 81 5.60 7.90 1.32
C ASN A 81 6.18 8.68 0.13
N LEU A 82 7.37 8.27 -0.35
CA LEU A 82 7.97 8.90 -1.53
C LEU A 82 7.09 8.73 -2.77
N LEU A 83 6.54 7.53 -2.98
CA LEU A 83 5.70 7.26 -4.14
C LEU A 83 4.40 8.08 -4.10
N LYS A 84 3.75 8.16 -2.93
CA LYS A 84 2.55 8.99 -2.71
C LYS A 84 2.81 10.47 -2.99
N ASN A 85 3.96 10.99 -2.57
CA ASN A 85 4.27 12.41 -2.72
C ASN A 85 4.71 12.79 -4.14
N LYS A 86 5.28 11.84 -4.90
CA LYS A 86 5.84 12.09 -6.23
C LYS A 86 4.90 11.70 -7.37
N TYR A 87 3.98 10.79 -7.12
CA TYR A 87 3.10 10.21 -8.15
C TYR A 87 1.64 10.23 -7.71
N TYR A 88 0.74 9.97 -8.65
CA TYR A 88 -0.69 9.83 -8.39
C TYR A 88 -1.00 8.48 -7.73
N LEU A 89 -0.53 8.31 -6.49
CA LEU A 89 -0.74 7.11 -5.66
C LEU A 89 -1.59 7.45 -4.45
N PHE A 90 -2.76 6.81 -4.38
CA PHE A 90 -3.68 6.88 -3.25
C PHE A 90 -3.57 5.59 -2.43
N LEU A 91 -3.28 5.74 -1.14
CA LEU A 91 -3.16 4.62 -0.19
C LEU A 91 -4.40 4.62 0.71
N LYS A 92 -5.28 3.63 0.53
CA LYS A 92 -6.60 3.55 1.17
C LYS A 92 -6.69 2.32 2.06
N VAL A 93 -7.35 2.44 3.21
CA VAL A 93 -7.43 1.37 4.21
C VAL A 93 -8.88 1.18 4.63
N CYS A 94 -9.37 -0.06 4.59
CA CYS A 94 -10.75 -0.38 4.91
C CYS A 94 -11.05 -0.21 6.41
N ASN A 95 -11.96 0.71 6.75
CA ASN A 95 -12.40 1.01 8.11
C ASN A 95 -12.91 -0.22 8.87
N ILE A 96 -13.71 -1.05 8.20
CA ILE A 96 -14.32 -2.21 8.85
C ILE A 96 -13.26 -3.27 9.14
N SER A 97 -12.33 -3.51 8.21
CA SER A 97 -11.23 -4.43 8.44
C SER A 97 -10.31 -3.95 9.57
N THR A 98 -10.01 -2.65 9.67
CA THR A 98 -9.19 -2.13 10.78
C THR A 98 -9.83 -2.33 12.14
N ILE A 99 -11.17 -2.27 12.23
CA ILE A 99 -11.90 -2.56 13.47
C ILE A 99 -11.86 -4.07 13.78
N ILE A 100 -12.13 -4.93 12.79
CA ILE A 100 -12.12 -6.39 12.95
C ILE A 100 -10.78 -6.90 13.48
N TYR A 101 -9.67 -6.29 13.03
CA TYR A 101 -8.32 -6.66 13.46
C TYR A 101 -7.79 -5.84 14.65
N ASN A 102 -8.66 -5.14 15.38
CA ASN A 102 -8.32 -4.33 16.55
C ASN A 102 -7.20 -3.30 16.32
N ILE A 103 -7.12 -2.76 15.10
CA ILE A 103 -6.20 -1.67 14.75
C ILE A 103 -6.84 -0.32 15.11
N SER A 104 -8.15 -0.22 14.89
CA SER A 104 -8.99 0.94 15.17
C SER A 104 -10.10 0.55 16.14
N GLU A 105 -10.44 1.40 17.10
CA GLU A 105 -11.55 1.14 18.03
C GLU A 105 -12.92 1.47 17.42
N TYR A 106 -12.97 2.48 16.54
CA TYR A 106 -14.18 2.92 15.84
C TYR A 106 -13.85 3.46 14.45
N ILE A 107 -14.88 3.72 13.65
CA ILE A 107 -14.73 4.23 12.28
C ILE A 107 -14.04 5.60 12.31
N GLY A 108 -12.95 5.74 11.58
CA GLY A 108 -12.16 6.98 11.52
C GLY A 108 -11.03 7.06 12.56
N ASP A 109 -10.90 6.09 13.47
CA ASP A 109 -9.77 6.03 14.40
C ASP A 109 -8.49 5.58 13.67
N ASN A 110 -7.55 6.52 13.47
CA ASN A 110 -6.28 6.29 12.79
C ASN A 110 -5.07 6.28 13.74
N ARG A 111 -5.26 6.19 15.07
CA ARG A 111 -4.16 6.30 16.05
C ARG A 111 -3.01 5.33 15.77
N ASN A 112 -3.34 4.08 15.41
CA ASN A 112 -2.37 3.03 15.16
C ASN A 112 -1.96 2.89 13.68
N ILE A 113 -2.53 3.68 12.78
CA ILE A 113 -2.33 3.59 11.32
C ILE A 113 -1.39 4.69 10.85
N GLU A 114 -0.44 4.40 9.98
CA GLU A 114 0.46 5.42 9.43
C GLU A 114 -0.30 6.51 8.67
N ASP A 115 0.11 7.76 8.86
CA ASP A 115 -0.63 8.94 8.37
C ASP A 115 -0.60 9.06 6.83
N ILE A 116 0.21 8.25 6.15
CA ILE A 116 0.22 8.12 4.69
C ILE A 116 -1.04 7.43 4.15
N PHE A 117 -1.82 6.76 5.01
CA PHE A 117 -3.02 6.04 4.64
C PHE A 117 -4.29 6.86 4.89
N GLU A 118 -5.25 6.71 3.99
CA GLU A 118 -6.59 7.26 4.12
C GLU A 118 -7.57 6.16 4.55
N LEU A 119 -8.23 6.36 5.69
CA LEU A 119 -9.31 5.51 6.16
C LEU A 119 -10.52 5.64 5.25
N THR A 120 -10.97 4.52 4.68
CA THR A 120 -11.96 4.47 3.59
C THR A 120 -13.11 3.52 3.92
N THR A 121 -14.34 3.90 3.57
CA THR A 121 -15.52 3.06 3.76
C THR A 121 -15.64 1.98 2.68
N ILE A 122 -16.43 0.92 2.91
CA ILE A 122 -16.70 -0.11 1.89
C ILE A 122 -17.37 0.52 0.65
N HIS A 123 -18.25 1.50 0.85
CA HIS A 123 -18.90 2.21 -0.26
C HIS A 123 -17.88 2.88 -1.18
N ASP A 124 -16.92 3.61 -0.62
CA ASP A 124 -15.92 4.33 -1.40
C ASP A 124 -14.89 3.39 -2.03
N ILE A 125 -14.59 2.27 -1.36
CA ILE A 125 -13.80 1.17 -1.94
C ILE A 125 -14.52 0.61 -3.18
N MET A 126 -15.82 0.31 -3.08
CA MET A 126 -16.60 -0.21 -4.22
C MET A 126 -16.65 0.80 -5.37
N SER A 127 -16.85 2.08 -5.07
CA SER A 127 -16.80 3.14 -6.08
C SER A 127 -15.42 3.21 -6.76
N THR A 128 -14.33 3.07 -6.00
CA THR A 128 -12.97 3.04 -6.54
C THR A 128 -12.77 1.84 -7.47
N LEU A 129 -13.23 0.65 -7.06
CA LEU A 129 -13.13 -0.57 -7.86
C LEU A 129 -13.90 -0.46 -9.18
N ILE A 130 -15.14 0.03 -9.14
CA ILE A 130 -16.00 0.17 -10.34
C ILE A 130 -15.43 1.19 -11.33
N SER A 131 -14.84 2.27 -10.82
CA SER A 131 -14.26 3.34 -11.66
C SER A 131 -12.85 3.05 -12.19
N SER A 132 -12.26 1.91 -11.83
CA SER A 132 -10.90 1.54 -12.25
C SER A 132 -10.91 0.82 -13.59
N ASP A 133 -9.98 1.17 -14.47
CA ASP A 133 -9.76 0.49 -15.75
C ASP A 133 -9.20 -0.93 -15.56
N LYS A 134 -8.47 -1.15 -14.46
CA LYS A 134 -7.86 -2.44 -14.12
C LYS A 134 -7.84 -2.65 -12.61
N VAL A 135 -8.18 -3.85 -12.18
CA VAL A 135 -8.04 -4.30 -10.78
C VAL A 135 -7.04 -5.45 -10.72
N ILE A 136 -6.07 -5.37 -9.81
CA ILE A 136 -5.07 -6.40 -9.54
C ILE A 136 -5.22 -6.80 -8.07
N ASN A 137 -5.47 -8.08 -7.83
CA ASN A 137 -5.66 -8.62 -6.49
C ASN A 137 -4.39 -9.30 -5.98
N PHE A 138 -4.06 -9.04 -4.72
CA PHE A 138 -2.88 -9.53 -4.00
C PHE A 138 -3.29 -10.14 -2.66
#